data_AF-A0AAC9LHQ1-F1
#
_entry.id   AF-A0AAC9LHQ1-F1
#
_cell.length_a   1.000
_cell.length_b   1.000
_cell.length_c   1.000
_cell.angle_alpha   90.00
_cell.angle_beta   90.00
_cell.angle_gamma   90.00
#
_symmetry.space_group_name_H-M   'P 1'
#
loop_
_entity.id
_entity.type
_entity.pdbx_description
1 polymer ?
#
loop_
_entity_poly.entity_id
_entity_poly.type
_entity_poly.pdbx_seq_one_letter_code
_entity_poly.pdbx_strand_id
1 'polypeptide(L)'
;MTITVSMLAGYGEGPLFFDMDDTMRCNHTVAEAASYLGLSKATATDLEDWDQEYQRTLDHTYPPDSRFPSPEAKRAWIERGKELAARIKQDSSIVASVDYQANGCYENGTCVF
;
A
#
# COMPACT_ATOMS: atom_id res chain seq x y z
N MET A 1 20.51 7.41 4.02
CA MET A 1 19.66 7.44 2.81
C MET A 1 18.22 7.41 3.28
N THR A 2 17.35 8.24 2.70
CA THR A 2 15.92 8.25 3.05
C THR A 2 15.10 7.99 1.80
N ILE A 3 14.01 7.22 1.93
CA ILE A 3 13.29 6.64 0.81
C ILE A 3 11.86 7.19 0.77
N THR A 4 11.39 7.52 -0.42
CA THR A 4 9.99 7.82 -0.68
C THR A 4 9.29 6.53 -1.07
N VAL A 5 8.27 6.14 -0.31
CA VAL A 5 7.47 4.94 -0.56
C VAL A 5 6.16 5.37 -1.19
N SER A 6 5.71 4.74 -2.28
CA SER A 6 4.31 4.86 -2.69
C SER A 6 3.54 3.65 -2.17
N MET A 7 2.42 3.89 -1.51
CA MET A 7 1.47 2.87 -1.08
C MET A 7 0.26 2.90 -2.01
N LEU A 8 0.11 1.85 -2.81
CA LEU A 8 -0.87 1.73 -3.88
C LEU A 8 -1.46 0.32 -3.91
N ALA A 9 -2.59 0.15 -4.57
CA ALA A 9 -3.23 -1.15 -4.72
C ALA A 9 -3.26 -1.56 -6.19
N GLY A 10 -2.84 -2.80 -6.47
CA GLY A 10 -2.80 -3.39 -7.81
C GLY A 10 -3.07 -4.89 -7.73
N TYR A 11 -3.82 -5.44 -8.68
CA TYR A 11 -4.15 -6.87 -8.64
C TYR A 11 -2.92 -7.73 -8.90
N GLY A 12 -2.62 -8.65 -7.98
CA GLY A 12 -1.45 -9.53 -8.07
C GLY A 12 -0.10 -8.83 -7.87
N GLU A 13 -0.11 -7.60 -7.35
CA GLU A 13 1.09 -6.80 -7.07
C GLU A 13 1.21 -6.52 -5.57
N GLY A 14 2.43 -6.30 -5.10
CA GLY A 14 2.66 -5.87 -3.72
C GLY A 14 2.27 -4.40 -3.48
N PRO A 15 1.83 -4.03 -2.27
CA PRO A 15 1.22 -2.72 -2.02
C PRO A 15 2.21 -1.56 -1.87
N LEU A 16 3.54 -1.82 -1.87
CA LEU A 16 4.57 -0.81 -1.63
C LEU A 16 5.55 -0.71 -2.80
N PHE A 17 5.69 0.49 -3.37
CA PHE A 17 6.50 0.76 -4.56
C PHE A 17 7.64 1.74 -4.25
N PHE A 18 8.88 1.26 -4.25
CA PHE A 18 10.09 2.03 -3.94
C PHE A 18 11.37 1.32 -4.44
N ASP A 19 12.48 2.04 -4.36
CA ASP A 19 13.82 1.55 -4.73
C ASP A 19 14.55 1.03 -3.49
N MET A 20 14.99 -0.24 -3.52
CA MET A 20 15.79 -0.81 -2.42
C MET A 20 17.29 -0.55 -2.58
N ASP A 21 17.84 -0.66 -3.79
CA ASP A 21 19.31 -0.64 -4.00
C ASP A 21 19.71 0.11 -5.30
N ASP A 22 19.17 1.31 -5.53
CA ASP A 22 19.41 2.12 -6.76
C ASP A 22 19.08 1.37 -8.07
N THR A 23 18.22 0.37 -7.98
CA THR A 23 17.63 -0.39 -9.08
C THR A 23 16.36 0.29 -9.60
N MET A 24 15.65 -0.35 -10.52
CA MET A 24 14.36 0.16 -11.01
C MET A 24 13.28 0.03 -9.93
N ARG A 25 12.51 1.10 -9.76
CA ARG A 25 11.38 1.15 -8.84
C ARG A 25 10.34 0.10 -9.19
N CYS A 26 10.01 -0.75 -8.23
CA CYS A 26 9.06 -1.85 -8.40
C CYS A 26 8.19 -2.04 -7.15
N ASN A 27 7.10 -2.79 -7.30
CA ASN A 27 6.24 -3.22 -6.21
C ASN A 27 6.92 -4.35 -5.44
N HIS A 28 6.87 -4.26 -4.12
CA HIS A 28 7.44 -5.24 -3.19
C HIS A 28 6.34 -5.92 -2.40
N THR A 29 6.51 -7.19 -2.12
CA THR A 29 5.63 -7.89 -1.18
C THR A 29 5.71 -7.23 0.20
N VAL A 30 4.67 -7.37 1.01
CA VAL A 30 4.66 -6.83 2.38
C VAL A 30 5.81 -7.40 3.20
N ALA A 31 6.17 -8.68 3.01
CA ALA A 31 7.26 -9.31 3.73
C ALA A 31 8.64 -8.68 3.39
N GLU A 32 8.93 -8.50 2.10
CA GLU A 32 10.18 -7.87 1.63
C GLU A 32 10.26 -6.43 2.13
N ALA A 33 9.18 -5.67 1.94
CA ALA A 33 9.14 -4.27 2.34
C ALA A 33 9.22 -4.10 3.86
N ALA A 34 8.55 -4.95 4.65
CA ALA A 34 8.63 -4.90 6.11
C ALA A 34 10.05 -5.18 6.61
N SER A 35 10.73 -6.17 6.02
CA SER A 35 12.12 -6.49 6.35
C SER A 35 13.06 -5.33 6.01
N TYR A 36 12.90 -4.73 4.83
CA TYR A 36 13.79 -3.69 4.34
C TYR A 36 13.56 -2.35 5.05
N LEU A 37 12.30 -1.92 5.20
CA LEU A 37 11.93 -0.66 5.83
C LEU A 37 11.96 -0.73 7.37
N GLY A 38 12.09 -1.92 7.95
CA GLY A 38 12.07 -2.12 9.40
C GLY A 38 10.69 -1.90 10.02
N LEU A 39 9.63 -2.32 9.33
CA LEU A 39 8.26 -2.16 9.83
C LEU A 39 7.99 -3.11 11.00
N SER A 40 7.15 -2.67 11.93
CA SER A 40 6.70 -3.56 13.01
C SER A 40 5.88 -4.71 12.45
N LYS A 41 5.87 -5.85 13.16
CA LYS A 41 5.04 -7.00 12.80
C LYS A 41 3.55 -6.63 12.69
N ALA A 42 3.08 -5.75 13.57
CA ALA A 42 1.69 -5.29 13.55
C ALA A 42 1.38 -4.50 12.27
N THR A 43 2.21 -3.53 11.91
CA THR A 43 2.06 -2.76 10.66
C THR A 43 2.12 -3.67 9.43
N ALA A 44 3.03 -4.65 9.40
CA ALA A 44 3.12 -5.60 8.31
C ALA A 44 1.84 -6.48 8.20
N THR A 45 1.32 -6.99 9.33
CA THR A 45 0.07 -7.77 9.32
C THR A 45 -1.12 -6.94 8.86
N ASP A 46 -1.29 -5.72 9.38
CA ASP A 46 -2.41 -4.86 8.98
C ASP A 46 -2.31 -4.43 7.51
N LEU A 47 -1.09 -4.27 6.97
CA LEU A 47 -0.86 -3.95 5.56
C LEU A 47 -1.18 -5.13 4.64
N GLU A 48 -0.82 -6.35 5.03
CA GLU A 48 -1.20 -7.57 4.30
C GLU A 48 -2.73 -7.71 4.28
N ASP A 49 -3.40 -7.55 5.43
CA ASP A 49 -4.86 -7.62 5.50
C ASP A 49 -5.55 -6.56 4.62
N TRP A 50 -4.99 -5.35 4.58
CA TRP A 50 -5.46 -4.26 3.73
C TRP A 50 -5.32 -4.56 2.24
N ASP A 51 -4.17 -5.11 1.81
CA ASP A 51 -3.98 -5.49 0.41
C ASP A 51 -4.87 -6.68 0.03
N GLN A 52 -4.94 -7.71 0.87
CA GLN A 52 -5.78 -8.88 0.64
C GLN A 52 -7.26 -8.52 0.52
N GLU A 53 -7.73 -7.49 1.24
CA GLU A 53 -9.09 -6.99 1.05
C GLU A 53 -9.33 -6.42 -0.34
N TYR A 54 -8.36 -5.71 -0.92
CA TYR A 54 -8.42 -5.25 -2.30
C TYR A 54 -8.33 -6.43 -3.28
N GLN A 55 -7.42 -7.38 -3.08
CA GLN A 55 -7.31 -8.56 -3.94
C GLN A 55 -8.63 -9.35 -4.02
N ARG A 56 -9.39 -9.43 -2.92
CA ARG A 56 -10.71 -10.09 -2.88
C ARG A 56 -11.79 -9.37 -3.71
N THR A 57 -11.56 -8.13 -4.14
CA THR A 57 -12.52 -7.43 -5.02
C THR A 57 -12.41 -7.85 -6.48
N LEU A 58 -11.37 -8.62 -6.85
CA LEU A 58 -11.17 -9.10 -8.21
C LEU A 58 -12.32 -10.01 -8.66
N ASP A 59 -12.98 -9.61 -9.74
CA ASP A 59 -13.91 -10.49 -10.45
C ASP A 59 -13.11 -11.42 -11.38
N HIS A 60 -13.01 -12.70 -10.99
CA HIS A 60 -12.31 -13.71 -11.79
C HIS A 60 -13.04 -14.14 -13.07
N THR A 61 -14.32 -13.80 -13.21
CA THR A 61 -15.12 -14.07 -14.42
C THR A 61 -14.93 -12.97 -15.44
N TYR A 62 -15.00 -11.72 -14.99
CA TYR A 62 -14.79 -10.54 -15.82
C TYR A 62 -14.05 -9.46 -15.03
N PRO A 63 -12.70 -9.43 -15.06
CA PRO A 63 -11.89 -8.51 -14.27
C PRO A 63 -12.27 -7.02 -14.33
N PRO A 64 -12.79 -6.48 -15.46
CA PRO A 64 -13.27 -5.10 -15.48
C PRO A 64 -14.43 -4.78 -14.53
N ASP A 65 -15.20 -5.79 -14.08
CA ASP A 65 -16.31 -5.61 -13.12
C ASP A 65 -15.87 -5.67 -11.66
N SER A 66 -14.58 -5.81 -11.39
CA SER A 66 -14.02 -5.87 -10.04
C SER A 66 -14.37 -4.63 -9.23
N ARG A 67 -14.96 -4.83 -8.05
CA ARG A 67 -15.44 -3.74 -7.21
C ARG A 67 -15.60 -4.16 -5.75
N PHE A 68 -15.48 -3.17 -4.86
CA PHE A 68 -15.89 -3.34 -3.47
C PHE A 68 -17.40 -3.68 -3.39
N PRO A 69 -17.82 -4.44 -2.36
CA PRO A 69 -19.21 -4.85 -2.20
C PRO A 69 -20.16 -3.67 -1.92
N SER A 70 -19.63 -2.56 -1.39
CA SER A 70 -20.37 -1.31 -1.24
C SER A 70 -19.45 -0.08 -1.25
N PRO A 71 -20.01 1.13 -1.48
CA PRO A 71 -19.27 2.38 -1.31
C PRO A 71 -18.69 2.56 0.10
N GLU A 72 -19.39 2.12 1.14
CA GLU A 72 -18.95 2.21 2.53
C GLU A 72 -17.74 1.30 2.79
N ALA A 73 -17.73 0.09 2.21
CA ALA A 73 -16.59 -0.82 2.29
C ALA A 73 -15.35 -0.19 1.64
N LYS A 74 -15.50 0.39 0.43
CA LYS A 74 -14.42 1.13 -0.23
C LYS A 74 -13.91 2.28 0.64
N ARG A 75 -14.81 3.07 1.25
CA ARG A 75 -14.41 4.18 2.12
C ARG A 75 -13.66 3.70 3.37
N ALA A 76 -14.13 2.63 4.02
CA ALA A 76 -13.46 2.07 5.19
C ALA A 76 -12.07 1.50 4.85
N TRP A 77 -11.91 0.91 3.66
CA TRP A 77 -10.62 0.48 3.14
C TRP A 77 -9.67 1.66 2.86
N ILE A 78 -10.18 2.76 2.30
CA ILE A 78 -9.39 3.99 2.08
C ILE A 78 -8.91 4.59 3.41
N GLU A 79 -9.78 4.74 4.41
CA GLU A 79 -9.39 5.33 5.70
C GLU A 79 -8.34 4.47 6.43
N ARG A 80 -8.49 3.14 6.42
CA ARG A 80 -7.44 2.25 6.96
C ARG A 80 -6.10 2.38 6.22
N GLY A 81 -6.13 2.56 4.91
CA GLY A 81 -4.91 2.79 4.13
C GLY A 81 -4.17 4.06 4.55
N LYS A 82 -4.89 5.14 4.87
CA LYS A 82 -4.27 6.37 5.40
C LYS A 82 -3.60 6.15 6.74
N GLU A 83 -4.28 5.44 7.66
CA GLU A 83 -3.72 5.11 8.97
C GLU A 83 -2.44 4.28 8.82
N LEU A 84 -2.44 3.31 7.89
CA LEU A 84 -1.27 2.49 7.58
C LEU A 84 -0.12 3.30 7.00
N ALA A 85 -0.38 4.22 6.06
CA ALA A 85 0.64 5.10 5.52
C ALA A 85 1.33 5.94 6.60
N ALA A 86 0.55 6.46 7.57
CA ALA A 86 1.10 7.17 8.72
C ALA A 86 1.94 6.25 9.63
N ARG A 87 1.50 5.02 9.88
CA ARG A 87 2.26 4.04 10.69
C ARG A 87 3.55 3.60 10.01
N ILE A 88 3.58 3.40 8.69
CA ILE A 88 4.81 3.09 7.93
C ILE A 88 5.87 4.18 8.16
N LYS A 89 5.46 5.45 8.10
CA LYS A 89 6.34 6.59 8.35
C LYS A 89 6.81 6.68 9.81
N GLN A 90 5.99 6.25 10.78
CA GLN A 90 6.34 6.24 12.19
C GLN A 90 7.28 5.08 12.56
N ASP A 91 7.04 3.90 11.99
CA ASP A 91 7.82 2.68 12.27
C ASP A 91 9.23 2.76 11.67
N SER A 92 9.36 3.34 10.48
CA SER A 92 10.62 3.33 9.74
C SER A 92 11.42 4.62 9.89
N SER A 93 12.67 4.50 10.34
CA SER A 93 13.61 5.62 10.43
C SER A 93 14.19 6.07 9.09
N ILE A 94 14.04 5.26 8.04
CA ILE A 94 14.56 5.55 6.69
C ILE A 94 13.50 6.02 5.72
N VAL A 95 12.21 5.86 6.03
CA VAL A 95 11.13 6.39 5.17
C VAL A 95 11.08 7.92 5.33
N ALA A 96 11.32 8.65 4.24
CA ALA A 96 11.17 10.12 4.20
C ALA A 96 9.69 10.52 4.14
N SER A 97 8.93 9.90 3.25
CA SER A 97 7.50 10.15 3.03
C SER A 97 6.82 8.91 2.46
N VAL A 98 5.50 8.85 2.61
CA VAL A 98 4.65 7.83 2.00
C VAL A 98 3.59 8.53 1.17
N ASP A 99 3.64 8.29 -0.14
CA ASP A 99 2.67 8.74 -1.13
C ASP A 99 1.54 7.71 -1.21
N TYR A 100 0.41 8.01 -0.56
CA TYR A 100 -0.73 7.10 -0.52
C TYR A 100 -1.66 7.37 -1.70
N GLN A 101 -1.68 6.46 -2.67
CA GLN A 101 -2.47 6.59 -3.89
C GLN A 101 -3.81 5.85 -3.82
N ALA A 102 -3.93 4.88 -2.91
CA ALA A 102 -4.98 3.86 -2.94
C ALA A 102 -5.03 3.18 -4.33
N ASN A 103 -6.20 2.77 -4.81
CA ASN A 103 -6.40 2.31 -6.19
C ASN A 103 -6.56 3.49 -7.17
N GLY A 104 -5.58 4.41 -7.19
CA GLY A 104 -5.63 5.64 -7.98
C GLY A 104 -6.70 6.65 -7.53
N CYS A 105 -7.17 6.56 -6.28
CA CYS A 105 -8.10 7.55 -5.72
C CYS A 105 -7.41 8.88 -5.39
N TYR A 106 -6.09 8.89 -5.25
CA TYR A 106 -5.28 10.09 -5.13
C TYR A 106 -4.33 10.19 -6.32
N GLU A 107 -4.09 11.42 -6.79
CA GLU A 107 -3.15 11.67 -7.87
C GLU A 107 -1.73 11.24 -7.45
N ASN A 108 -0.92 10.79 -8.42
CA ASN A 108 0.46 10.40 -8.20
C ASN A 108 1.25 11.53 -7.51
N GLY A 109 1.87 11.25 -6.36
CA GLY A 109 2.60 12.24 -5.56
C GLY A 109 1.78 12.93 -4.47
N THR A 110 0.56 12.47 -4.17
CA THR A 110 -0.24 12.98 -3.05
C THR A 110 0.31 12.48 -1.72
N CYS A 111 1.06 13.34 -1.03
CA CYS A 111 1.45 13.11 0.36
C CYS A 111 0.23 13.39 1.26
N VAL A 112 -0.29 12.38 1.95
CA VAL A 112 -1.47 12.49 2.83
C VAL A 112 -1.14 12.84 4.28
N PHE A 113 0.11 13.23 4.55
CA PHE A 113 0.59 13.71 5.85
C PHE A 113 1.73 14.72 5.71
#